data_AF-A8JZY5-F1
#
_entry.id   AF-A8JZY5-F1
#
_cell.length_a   1.000
_cell.length_b   1.000
_cell.length_c   1.000
_cell.angle_alpha   90.00
_cell.angle_beta   90.00
_cell.angle_gamma   90.00
#
_symmetry.space_group_name_H-M   'P 1'
#
loop_
_entity.id
_entity.type
_entity.pdbx_description
1 polymer ?
#
loop_
_entity_poly.entity_id
_entity_poly.type
_entity_poly.pdbx_seq_one_letter_code
_entity_poly.pdbx_strand_id
1 'polypeptide(L)'
;MGARSLNHETNQQIRGWTNYHQSVCASEAFSYLDYHLYELLWRWAKRRHPKKGQWWVSTKYWHRRGNRSWVFASGDKELIRVDHTAIVRHTKVRENANPYLDTEYFAQRTFNHGMKRLTGRFKLVWKKQNGRCHHCGLPMELGEDREIFFKVPKSKGGVEEVDNMAYVHSYCQRLFIESRSKE
;
A
#
# COMPACT_ATOMS: atom_id res chain seq x y z
N MET A 1 12.34 21.87 -14.15
CA MET A 1 11.56 20.63 -13.89
C MET A 1 10.70 20.28 -15.11
N GLY A 2 10.72 19.02 -15.56
CA GLY A 2 9.88 18.55 -16.68
C GLY A 2 8.54 18.02 -16.19
N ALA A 3 7.52 17.99 -17.06
CA ALA A 3 6.18 17.50 -16.73
C ALA A 3 6.18 16.06 -16.17
N ARG A 4 7.08 15.22 -16.67
CA ARG A 4 7.27 13.83 -16.21
C ARG A 4 7.78 13.75 -14.76
N SER A 5 8.80 14.55 -14.41
CA SER A 5 9.36 14.53 -13.04
C SER A 5 8.38 15.14 -12.04
N LEU A 6 7.66 16.19 -12.45
CA LEU A 6 6.56 16.78 -11.67
C LEU A 6 5.52 15.72 -11.28
N ASN A 7 5.02 14.94 -12.25
CA ASN A 7 4.04 13.88 -11.96
C ASN A 7 4.58 12.83 -10.99
N HIS A 8 5.87 12.47 -11.10
CA HIS A 8 6.45 11.47 -10.20
C HIS A 8 6.51 11.97 -8.75
N GLU A 9 7.05 13.18 -8.53
CA GLU A 9 7.21 13.77 -7.20
C GLU A 9 5.85 14.06 -6.55
N THR A 10 4.93 14.69 -7.29
CA THR A 10 3.60 15.02 -6.78
C THR A 10 2.79 13.77 -6.46
N ASN A 11 2.90 12.70 -7.25
CA ASN A 11 2.23 11.44 -6.95
C ASN A 11 2.66 10.82 -5.63
N GLN A 12 3.95 10.92 -5.26
CA GLN A 12 4.42 10.39 -3.98
C GLN A 12 3.84 11.17 -2.81
N GLN A 13 3.81 12.51 -2.91
CA GLN A 13 3.23 13.38 -1.88
C GLN A 13 1.73 13.15 -1.73
N ILE A 14 0.99 13.12 -2.84
CA ILE A 14 -0.46 12.85 -2.85
C ILE A 14 -0.74 11.49 -2.19
N ARG A 15 -0.02 10.43 -2.58
CA ARG A 15 -0.19 9.09 -2.00
C ARG A 15 0.04 9.09 -0.49
N GLY A 16 1.11 9.72 -0.03
CA GLY A 16 1.40 9.79 1.41
C GLY A 16 0.28 10.48 2.19
N TRP A 17 -0.12 11.67 1.73
CA TRP A 17 -1.12 12.49 2.40
C TRP A 17 -2.53 11.86 2.38
N THR A 18 -2.96 11.38 1.20
CA THR A 18 -4.26 10.69 1.05
C THR A 18 -4.32 9.41 1.88
N ASN A 19 -3.23 8.62 1.91
CA ASN A 19 -3.18 7.41 2.73
C ASN A 19 -3.27 7.70 4.23
N TYR A 20 -2.70 8.81 4.69
CA TYR A 20 -2.78 9.22 6.09
C TYR A 20 -4.20 9.67 6.48
N HIS A 21 -4.86 10.44 5.61
CA HIS A 21 -6.19 11.00 5.88
C HIS A 21 -7.36 10.11 5.42
N GLN A 22 -7.13 8.96 4.77
CA GLN A 22 -8.19 8.11 4.25
C GLN A 22 -9.15 7.58 5.31
N SER A 23 -8.77 7.57 6.59
CA SER A 23 -9.59 7.01 7.66
C SER A 23 -10.59 7.98 8.28
N VAL A 24 -10.43 9.28 8.05
CA VAL A 24 -11.33 10.33 8.53
C VAL A 24 -12.36 10.71 7.44
N CYS A 25 -13.31 11.59 7.76
CA CYS A 25 -14.27 12.12 6.78
C CYS A 25 -13.61 13.09 5.78
N ALA A 26 -12.70 12.61 4.92
CA ALA A 26 -11.87 13.45 4.06
C ALA A 26 -12.35 13.60 2.60
N SER A 27 -13.47 13.00 2.20
CA SER A 27 -13.88 12.95 0.79
C SER A 27 -14.09 14.33 0.15
N GLU A 28 -14.71 15.26 0.88
CA GLU A 28 -14.90 16.64 0.42
C GLU A 28 -13.57 17.39 0.31
N ALA A 29 -12.70 17.24 1.33
CA ALA A 29 -11.36 17.80 1.31
C ALA A 29 -10.51 17.26 0.14
N PHE A 30 -10.64 15.97 -0.19
CA PHE A 30 -9.98 15.35 -1.35
C PHE A 30 -10.48 15.94 -2.67
N SER A 31 -11.79 16.16 -2.80
CA SER A 31 -12.39 16.78 -3.98
C SER A 31 -11.92 18.23 -4.15
N TYR A 32 -11.90 18.99 -3.04
CA TYR A 32 -11.41 20.36 -3.03
C TYR A 32 -9.92 20.45 -3.40
N LEU A 33 -9.10 19.54 -2.87
CA LEU A 33 -7.67 19.50 -3.18
C LEU A 33 -7.41 19.10 -4.64
N ASP A 34 -8.19 18.18 -5.21
CA ASP A 34 -8.09 17.81 -6.64
C ASP A 34 -8.39 19.01 -7.56
N TYR A 35 -9.42 19.80 -7.21
CA TYR A 35 -9.74 21.05 -7.92
C TYR A 35 -8.60 22.07 -7.86
N HIS A 36 -8.03 22.32 -6.68
CA HIS A 36 -6.90 23.25 -6.53
C HIS A 36 -5.66 22.77 -7.28
N LEU A 37 -5.39 21.47 -7.25
CA LEU A 37 -4.30 20.86 -8.00
C LEU A 37 -4.49 21.07 -9.50
N TYR A 38 -5.71 20.88 -10.02
CA TYR A 38 -6.06 21.21 -11.39
C TYR A 38 -5.74 22.68 -11.73
N GLU A 39 -6.13 23.64 -10.88
CA GLU A 39 -5.90 25.06 -11.16
C GLU A 39 -4.41 25.40 -11.21
N LEU A 40 -3.63 24.84 -10.27
CA LEU A 40 -2.19 25.03 -10.21
C LEU A 40 -1.50 24.44 -11.45
N LEU A 41 -1.90 23.25 -11.89
CA LEU A 41 -1.39 22.61 -13.10
C LEU A 41 -1.76 23.38 -14.36
N TRP A 42 -2.98 23.91 -14.44
CA TRP A 42 -3.42 24.75 -15.55
C TRP A 42 -2.58 26.02 -15.66
N ARG A 43 -2.38 26.73 -14.54
CA ARG A 43 -1.52 27.92 -14.48
C ARG A 43 -0.07 27.59 -14.85
N TRP A 44 0.44 26.47 -14.34
CA TRP A 44 1.78 25.97 -14.68
C TRP A 44 1.93 25.67 -16.18
N ALA A 45 0.95 24.99 -16.78
CA ALA A 45 0.99 24.60 -18.18
C ALA A 45 0.92 25.81 -19.12
N LYS A 46 0.06 26.80 -18.81
CA LYS A 46 -0.02 28.08 -19.55
C LYS A 46 1.29 28.86 -19.46
N ARG A 47 1.87 28.97 -18.26
CA ARG A 47 3.15 29.67 -18.06
C ARG A 47 4.30 29.04 -18.85
N ARG A 48 4.29 27.72 -19.00
CA ARG A 48 5.32 26.99 -19.76
C ARG A 48 5.20 27.20 -21.28
N HIS A 49 4.03 27.59 -21.77
CA HIS A 49 3.74 27.75 -23.19
C HIS A 49 3.03 29.07 -23.49
N PRO A 50 3.69 30.23 -23.27
CA PRO A 50 3.04 31.55 -23.39
C PRO A 50 2.57 31.87 -24.82
N LYS A 51 3.18 31.25 -25.84
CA LYS A 51 2.85 31.44 -27.26
C LYS A 51 1.81 30.44 -27.80
N LYS A 52 1.27 29.55 -26.96
CA LYS A 52 0.32 28.51 -27.38
C LYS A 52 -1.07 28.79 -26.82
N GLY A 53 -2.08 28.52 -27.63
CA GLY A 53 -3.48 28.67 -27.22
C GLY A 53 -3.89 27.64 -26.16
N GLN A 54 -4.99 27.93 -25.46
CA GLN A 54 -5.49 27.06 -24.39
C GLN A 54 -5.85 25.65 -24.87
N TRP A 55 -6.40 25.54 -26.08
CA TRP A 55 -6.72 24.25 -26.70
C TRP A 55 -5.47 23.39 -26.96
N TRP A 56 -4.36 24.03 -27.35
CA TRP A 56 -3.11 23.31 -27.53
C TRP A 56 -2.56 22.83 -26.17
N VAL A 57 -2.64 23.68 -25.14
CA VAL A 57 -2.21 23.34 -23.79
C VAL A 57 -3.03 22.19 -23.20
N SER A 58 -4.37 22.23 -23.36
CA SER A 58 -5.25 21.14 -22.92
C SER A 58 -4.89 19.83 -23.63
N THR A 59 -4.81 19.83 -24.95
CA THR A 59 -4.46 18.65 -25.75
C THR A 59 -3.06 18.09 -25.44
N LYS A 60 -2.11 18.96 -25.05
CA LYS A 60 -0.72 18.58 -24.75
C LYS A 60 -0.57 17.78 -23.46
N TYR A 61 -1.37 18.09 -22.43
CA TYR A 61 -1.18 17.55 -21.08
C TYR A 61 -2.40 16.82 -20.52
N TRP A 62 -3.60 17.08 -21.03
CA TRP A 62 -4.83 16.46 -20.55
C TRP A 62 -5.37 15.48 -21.57
N HIS A 63 -5.37 14.21 -21.16
CA HIS A 63 -5.64 13.09 -22.04
C HIS A 63 -6.84 12.30 -21.56
N ARG A 64 -7.44 11.57 -22.50
CA ARG A 64 -8.36 10.48 -22.17
C ARG A 64 -7.55 9.20 -21.94
N ARG A 65 -7.79 8.53 -20.81
CA ARG A 65 -7.06 7.33 -20.37
C ARG A 65 -8.05 6.31 -19.82
N GLY A 66 -8.35 5.28 -20.62
CA GLY A 66 -9.45 4.35 -20.36
C GLY A 66 -10.78 5.10 -20.30
N ASN A 67 -11.52 4.89 -19.21
CA ASN A 67 -12.81 5.57 -18.95
C ASN A 67 -12.65 6.96 -18.32
N ARG A 68 -11.43 7.41 -18.03
CA ARG A 68 -11.16 8.73 -17.43
C ARG A 68 -10.87 9.75 -18.53
N SER A 69 -11.58 10.87 -18.53
CA SER A 69 -11.25 12.06 -19.31
C SER A 69 -10.47 13.06 -18.46
N TRP A 70 -9.80 14.01 -19.12
CA TRP A 70 -9.16 15.13 -18.45
C TRP A 70 -8.06 14.71 -17.45
N VAL A 71 -7.29 13.67 -17.77
CA VAL A 71 -6.19 13.18 -16.92
C VAL A 71 -4.91 13.94 -17.26
N PHE A 72 -4.32 14.63 -16.28
CA PHE A 72 -3.00 15.26 -16.45
C PHE A 72 -1.94 14.18 -16.59
N ALA A 73 -1.27 14.13 -17.74
CA ALA A 73 -0.21 13.16 -18.00
C ALA A 73 0.91 13.74 -18.87
N SER A 74 2.09 13.12 -18.74
CA SER A 74 3.25 13.41 -19.57
C SER A 74 3.93 12.09 -19.93
N GLY A 75 3.70 11.62 -21.16
CA GLY A 75 4.14 10.28 -21.59
C GLY A 75 3.32 9.18 -20.92
N ASP A 76 4.00 8.21 -20.31
CA ASP A 76 3.44 7.10 -19.52
C ASP A 76 3.11 7.46 -18.06
N LYS A 77 3.44 8.68 -17.61
CA LYS A 77 3.21 9.11 -16.22
C LYS A 77 1.97 9.98 -16.11
N GLU A 78 0.96 9.46 -15.43
CA GLU A 78 -0.29 10.13 -15.08
C GLU A 78 -0.23 10.64 -13.64
N LEU A 79 -0.84 11.79 -13.39
CA LEU A 79 -1.05 12.30 -12.04
C LEU A 79 -2.25 11.58 -11.40
N ILE A 80 -2.12 11.23 -10.14
CA ILE A 80 -3.17 10.61 -9.33
C ILE A 80 -4.24 11.64 -9.02
N ARG A 81 -5.49 11.23 -9.19
CA ARG A 81 -6.67 11.96 -8.74
C ARG A 81 -6.86 11.76 -7.24
N VAL A 82 -6.91 12.86 -6.51
CA VAL A 82 -6.97 12.83 -5.03
C VAL A 82 -8.35 12.37 -4.58
N ASP A 83 -9.39 12.86 -5.25
CA ASP A 83 -10.81 12.56 -5.01
C ASP A 83 -11.18 11.09 -5.27
N HIS A 84 -10.35 10.35 -6.00
CA HIS A 84 -10.50 8.91 -6.21
C HIS A 84 -9.97 8.07 -5.03
N THR A 85 -9.37 8.68 -4.01
CA THR A 85 -8.91 7.96 -2.82
C THR A 85 -10.11 7.48 -2.02
N ALA A 86 -10.24 6.16 -1.85
CA ALA A 86 -11.31 5.58 -1.05
C ALA A 86 -11.17 5.94 0.43
N ILE A 87 -12.29 6.32 1.07
CA ILE A 87 -12.35 6.49 2.52
C ILE A 87 -12.45 5.11 3.18
N VAL A 88 -11.50 4.78 4.04
CA VAL A 88 -11.40 3.48 4.72
C VAL A 88 -11.54 3.68 6.22
N ARG A 89 -12.76 3.47 6.74
CA ARG A 89 -13.05 3.64 8.17
C ARG A 89 -12.33 2.59 9.03
N HIS A 90 -11.87 3.04 10.19
CA HIS A 90 -11.37 2.14 11.22
C HIS A 90 -12.52 1.29 11.78
N THR A 91 -12.36 -0.04 11.74
CA THR A 91 -13.28 -0.97 12.40
C THR A 91 -12.96 -0.97 13.90
N LYS A 92 -13.92 -0.58 14.75
CA LYS A 92 -13.77 -0.63 16.21
C LYS A 92 -13.70 -2.08 16.72
N VAL A 93 -13.09 -2.27 17.90
CA VAL A 93 -13.16 -3.56 18.62
C VAL A 93 -14.59 -3.70 19.13
N ARG A 94 -15.15 -4.91 19.17
CA ARG A 94 -16.43 -5.15 19.83
C ARG A 94 -16.29 -4.82 21.32
N GLU A 95 -17.20 -4.03 21.87
CA GLU A 95 -17.10 -3.53 23.25
C GLU A 95 -17.13 -4.65 24.29
N ASN A 96 -17.85 -5.73 24.00
CA ASN A 96 -17.99 -6.89 24.87
C ASN A 96 -16.98 -8.02 24.56
N ALA A 97 -16.03 -7.82 23.65
CA ALA A 97 -15.06 -8.86 23.32
C ALA A 97 -13.92 -8.91 24.34
N ASN A 98 -13.68 -10.09 24.90
CA ASN A 98 -12.59 -10.37 25.82
C ASN A 98 -11.45 -11.11 25.09
N PRO A 99 -10.22 -10.58 25.03
CA PRO A 99 -9.09 -11.22 24.35
C PRO A 99 -8.78 -12.66 24.78
N TYR A 100 -9.09 -13.01 26.03
CA TYR A 100 -8.81 -14.34 26.59
C TYR A 100 -9.92 -15.36 26.35
N LEU A 101 -11.15 -14.89 26.07
CA LEU A 101 -12.31 -15.77 25.81
C LEU A 101 -12.65 -15.80 24.31
N ASP A 102 -12.64 -14.65 23.64
CA ASP A 102 -12.98 -14.48 22.23
C ASP A 102 -11.76 -14.62 21.31
N THR A 103 -10.94 -15.62 21.55
CA THR A 103 -9.65 -15.82 20.85
C THR A 103 -9.81 -15.89 19.32
N GLU A 104 -10.89 -16.51 18.82
CA GLU A 104 -11.19 -16.58 17.39
C GLU A 104 -11.48 -15.20 16.77
N TYR A 105 -12.21 -14.34 17.48
CA TYR A 105 -12.49 -12.97 17.03
C TYR A 105 -11.20 -12.17 16.86
N PHE A 106 -10.31 -12.23 17.86
CA PHE A 106 -9.02 -11.52 17.80
C PHE A 106 -8.08 -12.13 16.75
N ALA A 107 -8.03 -13.46 16.62
CA ALA A 107 -7.26 -14.12 15.57
C ALA A 107 -7.71 -13.69 14.16
N GLN A 108 -9.03 -13.68 13.90
CA GLN A 108 -9.59 -13.24 12.62
C GLN A 108 -9.32 -11.75 12.37
N ARG A 109 -9.41 -10.92 13.42
CA ARG A 109 -9.12 -9.48 13.36
C ARG A 109 -7.66 -9.23 12.98
N THR A 110 -6.73 -9.93 13.61
CA THR A 110 -5.29 -9.87 13.32
C THR A 110 -5.00 -10.35 11.89
N PHE A 111 -5.60 -11.47 11.46
CA PHE A 111 -5.50 -11.96 10.10
C PHE A 111 -5.96 -10.91 9.07
N ASN A 112 -7.14 -10.33 9.28
CA ASN A 112 -7.72 -9.30 8.41
C ASN A 112 -6.86 -8.04 8.36
N HIS A 113 -6.26 -7.64 9.49
CA HIS A 113 -5.34 -6.52 9.55
C HIS A 113 -4.08 -6.81 8.70
N GLY A 114 -3.56 -8.05 8.74
CA GLY A 114 -2.45 -8.51 7.89
C GLY A 114 -2.80 -8.43 6.41
N MET A 115 -3.97 -8.90 6.03
CA MET A 115 -4.47 -8.84 4.66
C MET A 115 -4.65 -7.41 4.13
N LYS A 116 -4.88 -6.43 5.01
CA LYS A 116 -4.99 -5.01 4.65
C LYS A 116 -3.62 -4.33 4.49
N ARG A 117 -2.65 -4.62 5.37
CA ARG A 117 -1.34 -3.94 5.38
C ARG A 117 -0.33 -4.54 4.40
N LEU A 118 -0.35 -5.87 4.23
CA LEU A 118 0.61 -6.56 3.37
C LEU A 118 0.21 -6.44 1.89
N THR A 119 1.20 -6.42 1.01
CA THR A 119 1.00 -6.30 -0.45
C THR A 119 1.84 -7.34 -1.20
N GLY A 120 1.51 -7.58 -2.48
CA GLY A 120 2.24 -8.50 -3.35
C GLY A 120 2.39 -9.92 -2.79
N ARG A 121 3.56 -10.53 -3.01
CA ARG A 121 3.89 -11.89 -2.54
C ARG A 121 3.78 -12.06 -1.02
N PHE A 122 4.13 -11.03 -0.24
CA PHE A 122 4.06 -11.05 1.21
C PHE A 122 2.63 -11.26 1.72
N LYS A 123 1.64 -10.62 1.07
CA LYS A 123 0.22 -10.88 1.36
C LYS A 123 -0.19 -12.32 1.05
N LEU A 124 0.36 -12.91 -0.02
CA LEU A 124 0.06 -14.29 -0.39
C LEU A 124 0.63 -15.29 0.62
N VAL A 125 1.86 -15.06 1.10
CA VAL A 125 2.49 -15.85 2.17
C VAL A 125 1.64 -15.79 3.44
N TRP A 126 1.22 -14.58 3.86
CA TRP A 126 0.34 -14.39 5.03
C TRP A 126 -0.98 -15.15 4.89
N LYS A 127 -1.62 -15.05 3.72
CA LYS A 127 -2.86 -15.77 3.42
C LYS A 127 -2.67 -17.27 3.51
N LYS A 128 -1.59 -17.79 2.93
CA LYS A 128 -1.27 -19.23 2.91
C LYS A 128 -1.07 -19.79 4.32
N GLN A 129 -0.50 -18.99 5.23
CA GLN A 129 -0.28 -19.38 6.63
C GLN A 129 -1.46 -19.04 7.56
N ASN A 130 -2.55 -18.49 7.04
CA ASN A 130 -3.67 -17.98 7.83
C ASN A 130 -3.22 -17.04 8.97
N GLY A 131 -2.18 -16.22 8.73
CA GLY A 131 -1.61 -15.32 9.73
C GLY A 131 -0.90 -15.98 10.92
N ARG A 132 -0.50 -17.26 10.78
CA ARG A 132 0.19 -18.04 11.82
C ARG A 132 1.67 -18.22 11.52
N CYS A 133 2.47 -18.27 12.58
CA CYS A 133 3.91 -18.54 12.48
C CYS A 133 4.15 -19.95 11.92
N HIS A 134 5.10 -20.11 11.00
CA HIS A 134 5.45 -21.41 10.43
C HIS A 134 6.01 -22.40 11.44
N HIS A 135 6.78 -21.92 12.42
CA HIS A 135 7.49 -22.76 13.38
C HIS A 135 6.60 -23.22 14.54
N CYS A 136 5.87 -22.29 15.18
CA CYS A 136 5.06 -22.61 16.37
C CYS A 136 3.55 -22.74 16.10
N GLY A 137 3.06 -22.35 14.92
CA GLY A 137 1.64 -22.41 14.58
C GLY A 137 0.74 -21.38 15.29
N LEU A 138 1.29 -20.55 16.18
CA LEU A 138 0.54 -19.51 16.87
C LEU A 138 0.24 -18.31 15.95
N PRO A 139 -0.87 -17.58 16.17
CA PRO A 139 -1.14 -16.32 15.47
C PRO A 139 -0.02 -15.30 15.68
N MET A 140 0.35 -14.56 14.64
CA MET A 140 1.33 -13.48 14.74
C MET A 140 0.61 -12.13 14.85
N GLU A 141 0.99 -11.27 15.79
CA GLU A 141 0.39 -9.93 15.86
C GLU A 141 1.14 -8.94 15.00
N LEU A 142 0.47 -8.16 14.15
CA LEU A 142 1.14 -7.25 13.22
C LEU A 142 2.11 -6.21 13.82
N GLY A 143 2.04 -5.95 15.13
CA GLY A 143 3.00 -5.10 15.85
C GLY A 143 4.31 -5.79 16.23
N GLU A 144 4.33 -7.12 16.27
CA GLU A 144 5.50 -7.92 16.63
C GLU A 144 6.51 -8.03 15.48
N ASP A 145 7.78 -8.18 15.87
CA ASP A 145 8.87 -8.49 14.97
C ASP A 145 8.68 -9.87 14.34
N ARG A 146 8.67 -9.88 13.00
CA ARG A 146 8.53 -11.07 12.17
C ARG A 146 9.64 -11.12 11.14
N GLU A 147 10.02 -12.33 10.83
CA GLU A 147 11.00 -12.62 9.79
C GLU A 147 10.39 -13.47 8.68
N ILE A 148 11.02 -13.40 7.50
CA ILE A 148 10.74 -14.31 6.40
C ILE A 148 11.74 -15.47 6.50
N PHE A 149 11.20 -16.64 6.81
CA PHE A 149 11.90 -17.90 6.73
C PHE A 149 11.82 -18.46 5.29
N PHE A 150 12.93 -18.97 4.78
CA PHE A 150 13.00 -19.71 3.53
C PHE A 150 13.13 -21.20 3.82
N LYS A 151 12.16 -22.01 3.33
CA LYS A 151 12.15 -23.46 3.54
C LYS A 151 13.38 -24.12 2.93
N VAL A 152 13.71 -23.74 1.70
CA VAL A 152 14.99 -23.99 1.05
C VAL A 152 15.82 -22.71 1.18
N PRO A 153 16.95 -22.74 1.92
CA PRO A 153 17.81 -21.58 2.06
C PRO A 153 18.33 -21.09 0.71
N LYS A 154 18.53 -19.77 0.57
CA LYS A 154 19.11 -19.16 -0.64
C LYS A 154 20.47 -19.76 -1.00
N SER A 155 21.30 -20.09 0.00
CA SER A 155 22.60 -20.73 -0.20
C SER A 155 22.51 -22.12 -0.84
N LYS A 156 21.36 -22.79 -0.74
CA LYS A 156 21.07 -24.10 -1.35
C LYS A 156 20.21 -23.99 -2.61
N GLY A 157 20.19 -22.82 -3.26
CA GLY A 157 19.41 -22.58 -4.47
C GLY A 157 17.94 -22.24 -4.25
N GLY A 158 17.55 -21.90 -3.01
CA GLY A 158 16.18 -21.51 -2.70
C GLY A 158 15.75 -20.21 -3.38
N VAL A 159 14.66 -20.27 -4.15
CA VAL A 159 14.08 -19.12 -4.86
C VAL A 159 13.15 -18.28 -3.97
N GLU A 160 12.99 -17.00 -4.29
CA GLU A 160 12.13 -16.06 -3.57
C GLU A 160 10.64 -16.16 -3.92
N GLU A 161 10.13 -17.38 -4.01
CA GLU A 161 8.74 -17.67 -4.35
C GLU A 161 7.86 -17.83 -3.11
N VAL A 162 6.56 -17.54 -3.27
CA VAL A 162 5.56 -17.64 -2.19
C VAL A 162 5.57 -19.01 -1.53
N ASP A 163 5.82 -20.08 -2.29
CA ASP A 163 5.82 -21.44 -1.76
C ASP A 163 7.04 -21.77 -0.89
N ASN A 164 8.17 -21.10 -1.15
CA ASN A 164 9.41 -21.26 -0.42
C ASN A 164 9.52 -20.29 0.78
N MET A 165 8.69 -19.25 0.82
CA MET A 165 8.67 -18.24 1.88
C MET A 165 7.62 -18.55 2.95
N ALA A 166 7.94 -18.22 4.21
CA ALA A 166 7.00 -18.31 5.32
C ALA A 166 7.30 -17.24 6.38
N TYR A 167 6.27 -16.61 6.94
CA TYR A 167 6.41 -15.76 8.12
C TYR A 167 6.64 -16.59 9.37
N VAL A 168 7.55 -16.09 10.21
CA VAL A 168 7.86 -16.64 11.53
C VAL A 168 8.02 -15.50 12.52
N HIS A 169 7.74 -15.75 13.80
CA HIS A 169 8.19 -14.83 14.85
C HIS A 169 9.73 -14.79 14.86
N SER A 170 10.31 -13.61 15.10
CA SER A 170 11.77 -13.48 15.22
C SER A 170 12.35 -14.40 16.30
N TYR A 171 11.68 -14.56 17.44
CA TYR A 171 12.15 -15.49 18.47
C TYR A 171 12.08 -16.96 18.03
N CYS A 172 11.01 -17.37 17.31
CA CYS A 172 10.90 -18.72 16.78
C CYS A 172 12.02 -19.02 15.78
N GLN A 173 12.36 -18.05 14.93
CA GLN A 173 13.44 -18.19 13.97
C GLN A 173 14.79 -18.37 14.65
N ARG A 174 15.05 -17.61 15.72
CA ARG A 174 16.26 -17.75 16.54
C ARG A 174 16.38 -19.14 17.14
N LEU A 175 15.32 -19.63 17.81
CA LEU A 175 15.29 -20.96 18.42
C LEU A 175 15.49 -22.07 17.36
N PHE A 176 14.90 -21.92 16.18
CA PHE A 176 15.07 -22.85 15.07
C PHE A 176 16.52 -22.91 14.55
N ILE A 177 17.22 -21.78 14.49
CA ILE A 177 18.63 -21.75 14.08
C ILE A 177 19.51 -22.40 15.15
N GLU A 178 19.28 -22.06 16.42
CA GLU A 178 20.04 -22.61 17.55
C GLU A 178 19.89 -24.12 17.70
N SER A 179 18.69 -24.67 17.42
CA SER A 179 18.49 -26.12 17.45
C SER A 179 19.26 -26.83 16.35
N ARG A 180 19.34 -26.24 15.14
CA ARG A 180 20.07 -26.80 14.00
C ARG A 180 21.59 -26.66 14.07
N SER A 181 22.12 -25.73 14.87
CA SER A 181 23.56 -25.60 15.08
C SER A 181 24.13 -26.59 16.10
N LYS A 182 23.25 -27.30 16.82
CA LYS A 182 23.64 -28.34 17.79
C LYS A 182 23.64 -29.75 17.18
N GLU A 183 23.20 -29.87 15.93
CA GLU A 183 23.27 -31.07 15.08
C GLU A 183 24.46 -30.96 14.11
#